data_AF-A0A1H8I4L7-F1
#
_entry.id   AF-A0A1H8I4L7-F1
#
_cell.length_a   1.000
_cell.length_b   1.000
_cell.length_c   1.000
_cell.angle_alpha   90.00
_cell.angle_beta   90.00
_cell.angle_gamma   90.00
#
_symmetry.space_group_name_H-M   'P 1'
#
loop_
_entity.id
_entity.type
_entity.pdbx_description
1 polymer ?
#
loop_
_entity_poly.entity_id
_entity_poly.type
_entity_poly.pdbx_seq_one_letter_code
_entity_poly.pdbx_strand_id
1 'polypeptide(L)'
;MRKRRVIRILNISLFLGFVSGSSLLQASPGTDTAKLMEYWYRLTARDCGSGRLASDCSGLILRGIVSKQSYLPWDASPLSHSLEAGGSGIAAGGTSVSYLRKDVEFNGLGMLRFNGFALVPNDFVNEREQFKIKVLCAFPIDSWTNYRTNSGCGDYQENGNSLGVVEDYCQKLGISNAKAWMEHYDRQTRDPEATKAHKFQCGFDTTKDYFGTYNKADAFNTFVEARKILANDPDEKGDAIHTQSELRIETWPDNKYWKRDWSSQERVKFDAPVASDSDSAKATYLELPIAAFIYESGVDYIDRTTKTFRSRELARDDQRRWVEQGNTWKPIIKIQFPKSIAEDAKFAYYPVDQHVQPPVDSRSCDNYIEKIEWDNNYVEPVLGKISSLKVTPTACGRKAGVGKTNVVLAELAIKAAALDPNRKDWNFDNMGSSMRRQLACHLDSPDIAENKPTWSLEPARPYVAHDVIMKLPGDNRCNPH
;
A
#
# COMPACT_ATOMS: atom_id res chain seq x y z
N MET A 1 11.07 23.28 85.72
CA MET A 1 9.89 23.25 84.81
C MET A 1 10.07 24.31 83.73
N ARG A 2 10.30 23.90 82.47
CA ARG A 2 10.54 24.84 81.36
C ARG A 2 9.74 24.37 80.13
N LYS A 3 8.74 25.16 79.74
CA LYS A 3 7.82 24.93 78.60
C LYS A 3 8.60 24.99 77.28
N ARG A 4 8.43 24.01 76.39
CA ARG A 4 8.85 24.10 74.98
C ARG A 4 7.62 24.33 74.09
N ARG A 5 7.65 25.43 73.33
CA ARG A 5 6.66 25.81 72.31
C ARG A 5 6.91 25.05 71.01
N VAL A 6 5.83 24.62 70.38
CA VAL A 6 5.79 24.03 69.03
C VAL A 6 5.76 25.16 68.00
N ILE A 7 6.64 25.12 67.00
CA ILE A 7 6.61 26.01 65.82
C ILE A 7 6.09 25.17 64.64
N ARG A 8 4.98 25.62 64.03
CA ARG A 8 4.46 25.08 62.76
C ARG A 8 5.11 25.84 61.61
N ILE A 9 5.74 25.12 60.68
CA ILE A 9 6.23 25.66 59.40
C ILE A 9 5.16 25.38 58.34
N LEU A 10 4.75 26.44 57.64
CA LEU A 10 3.74 26.45 56.59
C LEU A 10 4.44 26.17 55.25
N ASN A 11 4.13 25.05 54.58
CA ASN A 11 4.63 24.76 53.24
C ASN A 11 3.77 25.50 52.20
N ILE A 12 4.37 26.46 51.50
CA ILE A 12 3.79 27.11 50.32
C ILE A 12 4.30 26.36 49.09
N SER A 13 3.44 25.56 48.47
CA SER A 13 3.73 24.88 47.21
C SER A 13 3.51 25.84 46.03
N LEU A 14 4.59 26.14 45.31
CA LEU A 14 4.60 26.90 44.06
C LEU A 14 4.09 25.99 42.93
N PHE A 15 2.89 26.24 42.42
CA PHE A 15 2.38 25.58 41.21
C PHE A 15 3.08 26.17 39.97
N LEU A 16 4.13 25.53 39.48
CA LEU A 16 4.55 25.71 38.08
C LEU A 16 3.55 24.94 37.21
N GLY A 17 2.73 25.67 36.46
CA GLY A 17 1.91 25.10 35.40
C GLY A 17 2.80 24.51 34.31
N PHE A 18 2.89 23.18 34.26
CA PHE A 18 3.32 22.48 33.07
C PHE A 18 2.23 22.70 32.01
N VAL A 19 2.48 23.61 31.07
CA VAL A 19 1.78 23.58 29.79
C VAL A 19 2.22 22.31 29.09
N SER A 20 1.46 21.23 29.25
CA SER A 20 1.54 20.08 28.36
C SER A 20 1.16 20.59 26.98
N GLY A 21 2.17 20.96 26.19
CA GLY A 21 1.97 21.19 24.76
C GLY A 21 1.47 19.88 24.17
N SER A 22 0.15 19.79 23.97
CA SER A 22 -0.42 18.85 23.03
C SER A 22 0.36 19.07 21.74
N SER A 23 1.18 18.09 21.36
CA SER A 23 1.80 18.09 20.05
C SER A 23 0.65 18.00 19.06
N LEU A 24 0.15 19.16 18.63
CA LEU A 24 -0.83 19.28 17.57
C LEU A 24 -0.22 18.47 16.41
N LEU A 25 -0.92 17.40 16.02
CA LEU A 25 -0.62 16.67 14.80
C LEU A 25 -0.71 17.70 13.68
N GLN A 26 0.43 18.22 13.24
CA GLN A 26 0.45 19.22 12.18
C GLN A 26 0.27 18.49 10.85
N ALA A 27 -0.74 18.90 10.08
CA ALA A 27 -0.92 18.49 8.71
C ALA A 27 0.40 18.50 7.93
N SER A 28 0.70 17.38 7.28
CA SER A 28 1.94 17.20 6.53
C SER A 28 1.77 16.12 5.46
N PRO A 29 2.72 16.02 4.51
CA PRO A 29 2.76 14.89 3.59
C PRO A 29 2.81 13.52 4.28
N GLY A 30 3.29 13.46 5.53
CA GLY A 30 3.27 12.24 6.34
C GLY A 30 1.87 11.82 6.79
N THR A 31 1.04 12.77 7.24
CA THR A 31 -0.36 12.48 7.59
C THR A 31 -1.18 12.12 6.34
N ASP A 32 -0.86 12.71 5.19
CA ASP A 32 -1.48 12.34 3.92
C ASP A 32 -1.14 10.90 3.51
N THR A 33 0.11 10.49 3.69
CA THR A 33 0.56 9.12 3.39
C THR A 33 -0.12 8.10 4.30
N ALA A 34 -0.28 8.39 5.59
CA ALA A 34 -1.02 7.51 6.51
C ALA A 34 -2.48 7.28 6.05
N LYS A 35 -3.18 8.36 5.64
CA LYS A 35 -4.54 8.28 5.08
C LYS A 35 -4.60 7.48 3.78
N LEU A 36 -3.62 7.67 2.89
CA LEU A 36 -3.52 6.90 1.65
C LEU A 36 -3.29 5.42 1.93
N MET A 37 -2.42 5.07 2.87
CA MET A 37 -2.19 3.67 3.27
C MET A 37 -3.45 3.03 3.85
N GLU A 38 -4.21 3.75 4.69
CA GLU A 38 -5.51 3.26 5.18
C GLU A 38 -6.50 3.04 4.02
N TYR A 39 -6.57 3.99 3.07
CA TYR A 39 -7.41 3.85 1.90
C TYR A 39 -7.03 2.63 1.06
N TRP A 40 -5.75 2.44 0.74
CA TRP A 40 -5.28 1.28 -0.02
C TRP A 40 -5.59 -0.03 0.70
N TYR A 41 -5.41 -0.08 2.02
CA TYR A 41 -5.76 -1.24 2.84
C TYR A 41 -7.26 -1.59 2.79
N ARG A 42 -8.13 -0.59 2.93
CA ARG A 42 -9.60 -0.77 2.97
C ARG A 42 -10.23 -1.05 1.61
N LEU A 43 -9.60 -0.61 0.54
CA LEU A 43 -10.05 -0.79 -0.83
C LEU A 43 -9.99 -2.28 -1.21
N THR A 44 -11.13 -2.97 -1.28
CA THR A 44 -11.21 -4.41 -1.59
C THR A 44 -11.61 -4.65 -3.05
N ALA A 45 -10.98 -3.91 -3.95
CA ALA A 45 -11.23 -4.02 -5.38
C ALA A 45 -10.96 -5.43 -5.89
N ARG A 46 -11.89 -5.97 -6.67
CA ARG A 46 -11.68 -7.23 -7.41
C ARG A 46 -10.50 -7.10 -8.38
N ASP A 47 -10.49 -6.00 -9.11
CA ASP A 47 -9.45 -5.62 -10.06
C ASP A 47 -9.46 -4.09 -10.21
N CYS A 48 -8.43 -3.51 -10.83
CA CYS A 48 -8.33 -2.07 -11.02
C CYS A 48 -8.90 -1.63 -12.39
N GLY A 49 -9.85 -2.39 -12.94
CA GLY A 49 -10.46 -2.18 -14.25
C GLY A 49 -9.57 -2.62 -15.41
N SER A 50 -10.21 -2.98 -16.53
CA SER A 50 -9.54 -3.35 -17.80
C SER A 50 -8.51 -4.48 -17.67
N GLY A 51 -8.77 -5.47 -16.81
CA GLY A 51 -7.87 -6.63 -16.62
C GLY A 51 -6.56 -6.29 -15.90
N ARG A 52 -6.50 -5.16 -15.17
CA ARG A 52 -5.37 -4.76 -14.31
C ARG A 52 -5.46 -5.41 -12.94
N LEU A 53 -4.32 -5.68 -12.31
CA LEU A 53 -4.28 -6.41 -11.05
C LEU A 53 -4.87 -5.56 -9.93
N ALA A 54 -5.54 -6.16 -8.94
CA ALA A 54 -6.03 -5.40 -7.79
C ALA A 54 -4.92 -4.68 -7.00
N SER A 55 -3.68 -5.20 -7.05
CA SER A 55 -2.50 -4.55 -6.48
C SER A 55 -2.09 -3.24 -7.15
N ASP A 56 -2.60 -2.94 -8.35
CA ASP A 56 -2.27 -1.69 -9.04
C ASP A 56 -2.92 -0.47 -8.37
N CYS A 57 -4.05 -0.65 -7.69
CA CYS A 57 -4.81 0.42 -7.06
C CYS A 57 -5.08 0.19 -5.57
N SER A 58 -4.90 -1.03 -5.07
CA SER A 58 -5.32 -1.43 -3.73
C SER A 58 -4.34 -2.32 -3.00
N GLY A 59 -4.50 -2.42 -1.68
CA GLY A 59 -3.62 -3.15 -0.78
C GLY A 59 -2.25 -2.49 -0.63
N LEU A 60 -1.51 -2.99 0.33
CA LEU A 60 -0.17 -2.55 0.67
C LEU A 60 0.82 -3.65 0.33
N ILE A 61 1.76 -3.34 -0.56
CA ILE A 61 2.90 -4.21 -0.81
C ILE A 61 3.98 -3.86 0.20
N LEU A 62 4.25 -4.78 1.13
CA LEU A 62 5.13 -4.59 2.27
C LEU A 62 6.39 -5.42 2.11
N ARG A 63 7.56 -4.84 2.40
CA ARG A 63 8.80 -5.59 2.50
C ARG A 63 9.40 -5.43 3.89
N GLY A 64 9.51 -6.53 4.61
CA GLY A 64 10.36 -6.61 5.80
C GLY A 64 11.83 -6.54 5.40
N ILE A 65 12.62 -5.71 6.07
CA ILE A 65 14.04 -5.49 5.73
C ILE A 65 14.96 -5.77 6.92
N VAL A 66 16.23 -5.95 6.62
CA VAL A 66 17.30 -5.96 7.63
C VAL A 66 18.09 -4.66 7.45
N SER A 67 17.92 -3.73 8.39
CA SER A 67 18.61 -2.45 8.34
C SER A 67 20.04 -2.58 8.86
N LYS A 68 21.01 -2.41 7.97
CA LYS A 68 22.45 -2.46 8.26
C LYS A 68 23.16 -1.32 7.56
N GLN A 69 24.29 -0.88 8.10
CA GLN A 69 25.14 0.12 7.46
C GLN A 69 25.87 -0.43 6.22
N SER A 70 26.10 -1.74 6.17
CA SER A 70 26.90 -2.40 5.11
C SER A 70 26.17 -2.56 3.77
N TYR A 71 24.88 -2.25 3.70
CA TYR A 71 24.10 -2.23 2.46
C TYR A 71 22.85 -1.35 2.60
N LEU A 72 22.24 -0.99 1.48
CA LEU A 72 20.98 -0.27 1.47
C LEU A 72 19.81 -1.26 1.49
N PRO A 73 18.88 -1.16 2.45
CA PRO A 73 17.85 -2.19 2.63
C PRO A 73 16.74 -2.18 1.57
N TRP A 74 16.72 -1.16 0.70
CA TRP A 74 15.86 -1.09 -0.49
C TRP A 74 16.53 -1.60 -1.76
N ASP A 75 17.82 -1.93 -1.73
CA ASP A 75 18.43 -2.73 -2.80
C ASP A 75 18.02 -4.19 -2.63
N ALA A 76 17.85 -4.91 -3.74
CA ALA A 76 17.40 -6.28 -3.68
C ALA A 76 18.50 -7.20 -3.13
N SER A 77 18.12 -8.40 -2.69
CA SER A 77 19.12 -9.40 -2.29
C SER A 77 19.90 -9.85 -3.52
N PRO A 78 21.20 -10.19 -3.42
CA PRO A 78 21.92 -10.88 -4.50
C PRO A 78 21.21 -12.14 -5.03
N LEU A 79 20.42 -12.81 -4.19
CA LEU A 79 19.60 -13.97 -4.59
C LEU A 79 18.36 -13.60 -5.44
N SER A 80 17.98 -12.32 -5.43
CA SER A 80 16.82 -11.79 -6.16
C SER A 80 17.18 -11.20 -7.51
N HIS A 81 18.40 -10.71 -7.69
CA HIS A 81 18.83 -10.13 -8.97
C HIS A 81 18.77 -11.15 -10.10
N SER A 82 18.49 -10.68 -11.31
CA SER A 82 18.65 -11.49 -12.51
C SER A 82 20.12 -11.91 -12.69
N LEU A 83 20.37 -12.98 -13.44
CA LEU A 83 21.74 -13.42 -13.75
C LEU A 83 22.50 -12.31 -14.50
N GLU A 84 21.81 -11.60 -15.38
CA GLU A 84 22.31 -10.46 -16.14
C GLU A 84 22.68 -9.26 -15.24
N ALA A 85 22.02 -9.11 -14.08
CA ALA A 85 22.36 -8.12 -13.06
C ALA A 85 23.41 -8.62 -12.04
N GLY A 86 24.01 -9.80 -12.25
CA GLY A 86 24.98 -10.39 -11.33
C GLY A 86 24.37 -11.13 -10.14
N GLY A 87 23.08 -11.48 -10.22
CA GLY A 87 22.40 -12.29 -9.23
C GLY A 87 22.92 -13.73 -9.18
N SER A 88 22.67 -14.39 -8.05
CA SER A 88 23.07 -15.78 -7.83
C SER A 88 21.97 -16.50 -7.05
N GLY A 89 21.14 -17.29 -7.71
CA GLY A 89 20.04 -17.98 -7.05
C GLY A 89 19.05 -18.57 -8.05
N ILE A 90 18.34 -19.62 -7.63
CA ILE A 90 17.32 -20.26 -8.48
C ILE A 90 16.11 -19.35 -8.72
N ALA A 91 15.85 -18.45 -7.77
CA ALA A 91 14.76 -17.48 -7.81
C ALA A 91 15.16 -16.13 -8.44
N ALA A 92 16.31 -16.08 -9.14
CA ALA A 92 16.84 -14.88 -9.79
C ALA A 92 15.79 -14.16 -10.67
N GLY A 93 15.78 -12.84 -10.61
CA GLY A 93 14.84 -11.96 -11.30
C GLY A 93 13.54 -11.66 -10.54
N GLY A 94 13.36 -12.23 -9.34
CA GLY A 94 12.21 -11.92 -8.49
C GLY A 94 12.59 -11.50 -7.08
N THR A 95 11.74 -10.67 -6.48
CA THR A 95 11.86 -10.19 -5.11
C THR A 95 10.58 -10.48 -4.33
N SER A 96 10.72 -11.08 -3.14
CA SER A 96 9.60 -11.36 -2.25
C SER A 96 9.11 -10.12 -1.52
N VAL A 97 7.79 -9.97 -1.48
CA VAL A 97 7.06 -8.95 -0.73
C VAL A 97 5.76 -9.55 -0.22
N SER A 98 5.17 -8.97 0.82
CA SER A 98 3.87 -9.37 1.37
C SER A 98 2.77 -8.42 0.88
N TYR A 99 1.54 -8.91 0.74
CA TYR A 99 0.39 -8.09 0.30
C TYR A 99 -0.67 -8.02 1.39
N LEU A 100 -0.78 -6.86 2.05
CA LEU A 100 -1.74 -6.62 3.12
C LEU A 100 -2.96 -5.85 2.58
N ARG A 101 -4.16 -6.39 2.80
CA ARG A 101 -5.43 -5.74 2.47
C ARG A 101 -6.49 -6.15 3.49
N LYS A 102 -7.62 -5.45 3.52
CA LYS A 102 -8.74 -5.72 4.44
C LYS A 102 -9.36 -7.12 4.31
N ASP A 103 -9.01 -7.87 3.29
CA ASP A 103 -9.43 -9.24 3.01
C ASP A 103 -8.23 -10.18 2.75
N VAL A 104 -7.02 -9.74 3.12
CA VAL A 104 -5.74 -10.47 3.01
C VAL A 104 -4.90 -10.19 4.26
N GLU A 105 -5.47 -10.43 5.45
CA GLU A 105 -4.85 -10.06 6.73
C GLU A 105 -3.75 -11.03 7.21
N PHE A 106 -2.77 -10.48 7.93
CA PHE A 106 -1.72 -11.18 8.69
C PHE A 106 -1.16 -10.25 9.77
N ASN A 107 -0.48 -10.80 10.79
CA ASN A 107 -0.16 -10.07 12.01
C ASN A 107 1.28 -9.52 12.15
N GLY A 108 2.07 -9.50 11.06
CA GLY A 108 3.45 -8.99 11.11
C GLY A 108 4.16 -8.98 9.76
N LEU A 109 5.40 -8.50 9.71
CA LEU A 109 6.21 -8.53 8.48
C LEU A 109 6.88 -9.89 8.29
N GLY A 110 7.01 -10.30 7.02
CA GLY A 110 7.73 -11.52 6.64
C GLY A 110 9.15 -11.57 7.18
N MET A 111 9.70 -12.79 7.33
CA MET A 111 11.02 -13.05 7.93
C MET A 111 11.16 -12.53 9.37
N LEU A 112 10.05 -12.44 10.11
CA LEU A 112 9.98 -11.91 11.48
C LEU A 112 10.64 -10.54 11.62
N ARG A 113 10.57 -9.73 10.56
CA ARG A 113 11.05 -8.34 10.60
C ARG A 113 10.06 -7.49 11.38
N PHE A 114 10.57 -6.39 11.90
CA PHE A 114 9.79 -5.44 12.68
C PHE A 114 9.86 -4.02 12.10
N ASN A 115 10.62 -3.84 11.04
CA ASN A 115 10.65 -2.64 10.20
C ASN A 115 10.83 -3.02 8.73
N GLY A 116 10.53 -2.08 7.86
CA GLY A 116 10.40 -2.33 6.43
C GLY A 116 10.12 -1.07 5.64
N PHE A 117 9.62 -1.27 4.42
CA PHE A 117 8.97 -0.22 3.65
C PHE A 117 7.68 -0.74 3.00
N ALA A 118 6.76 0.19 2.73
CA ALA A 118 5.58 -0.05 1.92
C ALA A 118 5.78 0.57 0.54
N LEU A 119 5.36 -0.12 -0.52
CA LEU A 119 5.38 0.39 -1.89
C LEU A 119 4.06 1.10 -2.24
N VAL A 120 4.14 2.10 -3.11
CA VAL A 120 3.01 2.81 -3.69
C VAL A 120 2.34 1.90 -4.73
N PRO A 121 1.01 1.67 -4.68
CA PRO A 121 0.30 0.98 -5.76
C PRO A 121 0.49 1.74 -7.09
N ASN A 122 0.63 1.00 -8.20
CA ASN A 122 1.03 1.56 -9.50
C ASN A 122 0.17 2.74 -9.99
N ASP A 123 -1.11 2.81 -9.64
CA ASP A 123 -2.02 3.91 -10.00
C ASP A 123 -1.74 5.23 -9.26
N PHE A 124 -0.92 5.19 -8.22
CA PHE A 124 -0.50 6.35 -7.42
C PHE A 124 0.96 6.74 -7.64
N VAL A 125 1.70 5.97 -8.46
CA VAL A 125 3.11 6.22 -8.77
C VAL A 125 3.24 7.49 -9.62
N ASN A 126 4.14 8.39 -9.22
CA ASN A 126 4.55 9.51 -10.07
C ASN A 126 5.62 9.03 -11.05
N GLU A 127 5.24 8.67 -12.28
CA GLU A 127 6.13 8.11 -13.30
C GLU A 127 7.26 9.05 -13.77
N ARG A 128 7.23 10.33 -13.37
CA ARG A 128 8.33 11.27 -13.60
C ARG A 128 9.46 11.15 -12.58
N GLU A 129 9.16 10.56 -11.42
CA GLU A 129 10.07 10.47 -10.27
C GLU A 129 10.36 9.02 -9.88
N GLN A 130 9.45 8.10 -10.19
CA GLN A 130 9.50 6.72 -9.72
C GLN A 130 9.12 5.74 -10.84
N PHE A 131 9.66 4.52 -10.78
CA PHE A 131 9.26 3.45 -11.70
C PHE A 131 8.13 2.60 -11.12
N LYS A 132 7.33 2.00 -12.01
CA LYS A 132 6.31 1.02 -11.61
C LYS A 132 6.92 -0.35 -11.33
N ILE A 133 6.26 -1.11 -10.47
CA ILE A 133 6.63 -2.49 -10.16
C ILE A 133 5.73 -3.46 -10.91
N LYS A 134 6.26 -4.63 -11.24
CA LYS A 134 5.51 -5.71 -11.88
C LYS A 134 5.36 -6.89 -10.93
N VAL A 135 4.12 -7.28 -10.65
CA VAL A 135 3.85 -8.54 -9.94
C VAL A 135 3.98 -9.69 -10.94
N LEU A 136 4.85 -10.65 -10.63
CA LEU A 136 5.11 -11.86 -11.42
C LEU A 136 4.15 -12.98 -11.03
N CYS A 137 3.97 -13.19 -9.73
CA CYS A 137 3.02 -14.16 -9.21
C CYS A 137 2.60 -13.86 -7.78
N ALA A 138 1.52 -14.51 -7.35
CA ALA A 138 0.93 -14.37 -6.03
C ALA A 138 0.64 -15.73 -5.37
N PHE A 139 0.97 -15.85 -4.08
CA PHE A 139 0.77 -17.03 -3.25
C PHE A 139 -0.10 -16.67 -2.03
N PRO A 140 -1.18 -17.42 -1.75
CA PRO A 140 -2.08 -17.13 -0.61
C PRO A 140 -1.40 -17.18 0.76
N ILE A 141 -0.25 -17.82 0.89
CA ILE A 141 0.57 -17.86 2.10
C ILE A 141 2.04 -18.03 1.71
N ASP A 142 2.98 -17.69 2.59
CA ASP A 142 4.43 -17.82 2.37
C ASP A 142 4.76 -19.14 1.66
N SER A 143 5.61 -19.04 0.64
CA SER A 143 5.85 -20.12 -0.30
C SER A 143 7.32 -20.41 -0.52
N TRP A 144 8.19 -19.95 0.38
CA TRP A 144 9.63 -20.21 0.30
C TRP A 144 10.24 -19.84 -1.05
N THR A 145 9.78 -18.73 -1.62
CA THR A 145 10.02 -18.41 -3.04
C THR A 145 11.48 -18.21 -3.42
N ASN A 146 12.40 -18.02 -2.46
CA ASN A 146 13.84 -17.99 -2.72
C ASN A 146 14.40 -19.32 -3.24
N TYR A 147 13.68 -20.43 -3.01
CA TYR A 147 14.05 -21.78 -3.44
C TYR A 147 13.22 -22.27 -4.63
N ARG A 148 12.49 -21.36 -5.28
CA ARG A 148 11.65 -21.68 -6.44
C ARG A 148 12.30 -21.27 -7.75
N THR A 149 12.10 -22.06 -8.79
CA THR A 149 12.45 -21.70 -10.17
C THR A 149 11.61 -20.53 -10.69
N ASN A 150 11.92 -20.06 -11.91
CA ASN A 150 11.11 -19.08 -12.63
C ASN A 150 10.88 -17.78 -11.82
N SER A 151 11.99 -17.16 -11.41
CA SER A 151 12.00 -15.94 -10.58
C SER A 151 11.25 -16.09 -9.26
N GLY A 152 11.18 -17.30 -8.73
CA GLY A 152 10.50 -17.64 -7.49
C GLY A 152 9.02 -18.00 -7.65
N CYS A 153 8.53 -18.18 -8.88
CA CYS A 153 7.12 -18.45 -9.17
C CYS A 153 6.82 -19.90 -9.58
N GLY A 154 7.85 -20.72 -9.81
CA GLY A 154 7.70 -22.09 -10.27
C GLY A 154 7.93 -23.13 -9.16
N ASP A 155 8.40 -24.29 -9.60
CA ASP A 155 8.79 -25.45 -8.81
C ASP A 155 9.72 -25.11 -7.64
N TYR A 156 9.39 -25.60 -6.44
CA TYR A 156 10.25 -25.57 -5.27
C TYR A 156 11.35 -26.64 -5.40
N GLN A 157 12.60 -26.25 -5.18
CA GLN A 157 13.73 -27.15 -5.26
C GLN A 157 14.56 -27.15 -3.99
N GLU A 158 14.98 -28.34 -3.58
CA GLU A 158 15.96 -28.54 -2.52
C GLU A 158 17.24 -29.12 -3.12
N ASN A 159 18.37 -28.46 -2.89
CA ASN A 159 19.67 -28.84 -3.46
C ASN A 159 19.66 -29.02 -4.99
N GLY A 160 18.84 -28.22 -5.69
CA GLY A 160 18.69 -28.25 -7.15
C GLY A 160 17.82 -29.39 -7.68
N ASN A 161 17.08 -30.09 -6.82
CA ASN A 161 16.17 -31.16 -7.21
C ASN A 161 14.73 -30.83 -6.81
N SER A 162 13.78 -31.10 -7.71
CA SER A 162 12.34 -31.09 -7.40
C SER A 162 12.02 -32.18 -6.37
N LEU A 163 11.12 -31.89 -5.44
CA LEU A 163 10.75 -32.84 -4.37
C LEU A 163 9.63 -33.81 -4.80
N GLY A 164 9.83 -34.48 -5.93
CA GLY A 164 8.97 -35.55 -6.44
C GLY A 164 7.78 -35.09 -7.29
N VAL A 165 7.27 -33.88 -7.08
CA VAL A 165 6.30 -33.22 -7.96
C VAL A 165 6.94 -31.94 -8.48
N VAL A 166 6.72 -31.63 -9.76
CA VAL A 166 7.13 -30.35 -10.34
C VAL A 166 5.97 -29.39 -10.23
N GLU A 167 6.06 -28.37 -9.38
CA GLU A 167 5.03 -27.32 -9.37
C GLU A 167 5.19 -26.37 -10.55
N ASP A 168 4.06 -25.78 -10.94
CA ASP A 168 4.02 -24.68 -11.90
C ASP A 168 2.89 -23.74 -11.46
N TYR A 169 2.63 -22.72 -12.27
CA TYR A 169 1.50 -21.82 -12.04
C TYR A 169 0.18 -22.58 -11.91
N CYS A 170 -0.67 -22.14 -10.98
CA CYS A 170 -1.98 -22.76 -10.71
C CYS A 170 -2.79 -22.97 -12.00
N GLN A 171 -2.75 -21.99 -12.91
CA GLN A 171 -3.46 -22.02 -14.18
C GLN A 171 -3.03 -23.19 -15.08
N LYS A 172 -1.75 -23.60 -15.06
CA LYS A 172 -1.27 -24.76 -15.82
C LYS A 172 -1.67 -26.09 -15.19
N LEU A 173 -1.98 -26.08 -13.89
CA LEU A 173 -2.55 -27.23 -13.17
C LEU A 173 -4.08 -27.31 -13.29
N GLY A 174 -4.70 -26.43 -14.09
CA GLY A 174 -6.17 -26.34 -14.20
C GLY A 174 -6.86 -25.73 -12.97
N ILE A 175 -6.10 -25.09 -12.09
CA ILE A 175 -6.61 -24.42 -10.89
C ILE A 175 -6.91 -22.96 -11.22
N SER A 176 -8.18 -22.61 -11.22
CA SER A 176 -8.69 -21.30 -11.64
C SER A 176 -9.64 -20.64 -10.64
N ASN A 177 -9.76 -21.22 -9.44
CA ASN A 177 -10.62 -20.69 -8.38
C ASN A 177 -10.07 -21.09 -7.00
N ALA A 178 -10.50 -20.35 -5.99
CA ALA A 178 -9.99 -20.47 -4.62
C ALA A 178 -10.26 -21.84 -3.99
N LYS A 179 -11.42 -22.44 -4.28
CA LYS A 179 -11.76 -23.77 -3.77
C LYS A 179 -10.84 -24.85 -4.34
N ALA A 180 -10.59 -24.82 -5.66
CA ALA A 180 -9.67 -25.76 -6.29
C ALA A 180 -8.23 -25.59 -5.79
N TRP A 181 -7.83 -24.35 -5.45
CA TRP A 181 -6.54 -24.10 -4.81
C TRP A 181 -6.49 -24.71 -3.40
N MET A 182 -7.53 -24.50 -2.58
CA MET A 182 -7.59 -25.08 -1.22
C MET A 182 -7.56 -26.61 -1.27
N GLU A 183 -8.33 -27.25 -2.17
CA GLU A 183 -8.28 -28.70 -2.38
C GLU A 183 -6.89 -29.19 -2.81
N HIS A 184 -6.12 -28.36 -3.51
CA HIS A 184 -4.73 -28.67 -3.83
C HIS A 184 -3.81 -28.52 -2.62
N TYR A 185 -3.96 -27.42 -1.86
CA TYR A 185 -3.21 -27.11 -0.65
C TYR A 185 -3.39 -28.21 0.41
N ASP A 186 -4.63 -28.60 0.71
CA ASP A 186 -5.00 -29.61 1.72
C ASP A 186 -4.47 -31.01 1.42
N ARG A 187 -4.19 -31.33 0.15
CA ARG A 187 -3.55 -32.61 -0.18
C ARG A 187 -2.12 -32.66 0.35
N GLN A 188 -1.45 -31.51 0.45
CA GLN A 188 -0.06 -31.38 0.89
C GLN A 188 0.06 -31.30 2.42
N THR A 189 -0.97 -30.84 3.12
CA THR A 189 -1.00 -30.70 4.60
C THR A 189 -1.15 -32.04 5.33
N ARG A 190 -1.48 -33.13 4.63
CA ARG A 190 -1.64 -34.48 5.20
C ARG A 190 -0.33 -35.17 5.58
N ASP A 191 0.80 -34.51 5.37
CA ASP A 191 2.13 -34.99 5.75
C ASP A 191 2.48 -34.51 7.18
N PRO A 192 3.25 -35.28 7.97
CA PRO A 192 3.72 -34.84 9.29
C PRO A 192 4.55 -33.54 9.27
N GLU A 193 5.12 -33.11 8.14
CA GLU A 193 5.74 -31.79 8.03
C GLU A 193 4.69 -30.67 7.85
N ALA A 194 4.40 -29.93 8.93
CA ALA A 194 3.35 -28.90 8.97
C ALA A 194 3.50 -27.80 7.89
N THR A 195 4.71 -27.46 7.46
CA THR A 195 4.96 -26.43 6.44
C THR A 195 5.10 -27.00 5.03
N LYS A 196 4.82 -28.30 4.82
CA LYS A 196 4.93 -28.91 3.50
C LYS A 196 4.05 -28.18 2.49
N ALA A 197 2.80 -27.89 2.81
CA ALA A 197 1.91 -27.19 1.89
C ALA A 197 2.44 -25.82 1.42
N HIS A 198 3.29 -25.15 2.22
CA HIS A 198 3.94 -23.90 1.81
C HIS A 198 4.89 -24.11 0.63
N LYS A 199 5.63 -25.23 0.63
CA LYS A 199 6.59 -25.61 -0.42
C LYS A 199 5.92 -26.17 -1.67
N PHE A 200 4.76 -26.81 -1.55
CA PHE A 200 4.10 -27.50 -2.67
C PHE A 200 2.83 -26.80 -3.20
N GLN A 201 2.45 -25.63 -2.66
CA GLN A 201 1.37 -24.83 -3.24
C GLN A 201 1.75 -24.29 -4.63
N CYS A 202 0.75 -24.16 -5.50
CA CYS A 202 0.92 -23.44 -6.76
C CYS A 202 0.80 -21.92 -6.55
N GLY A 203 1.53 -21.14 -7.34
CA GLY A 203 1.40 -19.69 -7.41
C GLY A 203 0.51 -19.25 -8.58
N PHE A 204 -0.23 -18.15 -8.41
CA PHE A 204 -1.03 -17.58 -9.49
C PHE A 204 -0.15 -16.69 -10.38
N ASP A 205 -0.04 -17.00 -11.66
CA ASP A 205 0.66 -16.13 -12.63
C ASP A 205 -0.13 -14.86 -12.90
N THR A 206 0.52 -13.71 -12.78
CA THR A 206 -0.09 -12.38 -12.96
C THR A 206 0.49 -11.62 -14.15
N THR A 207 1.29 -12.29 -14.99
CA THR A 207 2.02 -11.66 -16.11
C THR A 207 1.31 -11.76 -17.46
N LYS A 208 0.37 -12.70 -17.62
CA LYS A 208 -0.30 -13.00 -18.88
C LYS A 208 -1.69 -13.56 -18.67
N ASP A 209 -2.47 -13.55 -19.75
CA ASP A 209 -3.77 -14.17 -19.82
C ASP A 209 -3.64 -15.65 -20.24
N TYR A 210 -4.59 -16.48 -19.83
CA TYR A 210 -4.40 -17.94 -19.85
C TYR A 210 -5.38 -18.68 -20.76
N PHE A 211 -6.65 -18.75 -20.38
CA PHE A 211 -7.65 -19.55 -21.10
C PHE A 211 -9.02 -18.86 -21.09
N GLY A 212 -9.70 -18.90 -22.24
CA GLY A 212 -11.02 -18.28 -22.38
C GLY A 212 -11.02 -16.82 -21.92
N THR A 213 -11.87 -16.51 -20.94
CA THR A 213 -11.98 -15.18 -20.34
C THR A 213 -11.13 -15.00 -19.08
N TYR A 214 -10.40 -16.03 -18.63
CA TYR A 214 -9.60 -15.99 -17.40
C TYR A 214 -8.27 -15.29 -17.65
N ASN A 215 -8.17 -14.07 -17.14
CA ASN A 215 -7.04 -13.18 -17.33
C ASN A 215 -6.16 -13.05 -16.07
N LYS A 216 -5.06 -12.30 -16.17
CA LYS A 216 -4.15 -12.05 -15.04
C LYS A 216 -4.80 -11.39 -13.81
N ALA A 217 -5.84 -10.57 -13.99
CA ALA A 217 -6.57 -9.98 -12.88
C ALA A 217 -7.46 -11.01 -12.17
N ASP A 218 -8.06 -11.93 -12.92
CA ASP A 218 -8.80 -13.07 -12.35
C ASP A 218 -7.88 -13.97 -11.53
N ALA A 219 -6.64 -14.17 -12.00
CA ALA A 219 -5.60 -14.89 -11.25
C ALA A 219 -5.25 -14.22 -9.93
N PHE A 220 -5.00 -12.91 -9.95
CA PHE A 220 -4.72 -12.15 -8.72
C PHE A 220 -5.92 -12.15 -7.77
N ASN A 221 -7.14 -11.99 -8.29
CA ASN A 221 -8.34 -12.07 -7.47
C ASN A 221 -8.55 -13.48 -6.89
N THR A 222 -8.18 -14.53 -7.62
CA THR A 222 -8.23 -15.90 -7.10
C THR A 222 -7.24 -16.12 -5.96
N PHE A 223 -6.05 -15.50 -6.02
CA PHE A 223 -5.12 -15.44 -4.88
C PHE A 223 -5.78 -14.81 -3.64
N VAL A 224 -6.45 -13.67 -3.79
CA VAL A 224 -7.18 -13.01 -2.69
C VAL A 224 -8.27 -13.93 -2.13
N GLU A 225 -9.11 -14.52 -2.99
CA GLU A 225 -10.18 -15.42 -2.54
C GLU A 225 -9.64 -16.69 -1.87
N ALA A 226 -8.52 -17.23 -2.36
CA ALA A 226 -7.83 -18.37 -1.74
C ALA A 226 -7.31 -18.01 -0.34
N ARG A 227 -6.75 -16.80 -0.16
CA ARG A 227 -6.36 -16.30 1.15
C ARG A 227 -7.55 -16.24 2.12
N LYS A 228 -8.69 -15.75 1.65
CA LYS A 228 -9.91 -15.65 2.47
C LYS A 228 -10.41 -17.01 2.92
N ILE A 229 -10.38 -18.02 2.03
CA ILE A 229 -10.73 -19.41 2.42
C ILE A 229 -9.75 -19.91 3.47
N LEU A 230 -8.44 -19.79 3.22
CA LEU A 230 -7.39 -20.22 4.15
C LEU A 230 -7.54 -19.59 5.54
N ALA A 231 -7.85 -18.29 5.61
CA ALA A 231 -7.98 -17.56 6.86
C ALA A 231 -9.27 -17.89 7.65
N ASN A 232 -10.26 -18.51 6.99
CA ASN A 232 -11.50 -18.98 7.64
C ASN A 232 -11.53 -20.49 7.85
N ASP A 233 -10.54 -21.22 7.35
CA ASP A 233 -10.45 -22.66 7.50
C ASP A 233 -10.13 -23.04 8.97
N PRO A 234 -10.81 -24.02 9.57
CA PRO A 234 -10.59 -24.40 10.97
C PRO A 234 -9.17 -24.84 11.29
N ASP A 235 -8.50 -25.50 10.35
CA ASP A 235 -7.18 -26.10 10.51
C ASP A 235 -6.09 -25.08 10.15
N GLU A 236 -6.32 -24.25 9.12
CA GLU A 236 -5.29 -23.33 8.60
C GLU A 236 -5.36 -21.89 9.13
N LYS A 237 -6.48 -21.44 9.72
CA LYS A 237 -6.66 -20.03 10.17
C LYS A 237 -5.55 -19.52 11.09
N GLY A 238 -4.96 -20.40 11.90
CA GLY A 238 -3.90 -20.05 12.84
C GLY A 238 -2.59 -19.74 12.13
N ASP A 239 -2.27 -20.49 11.09
CA ASP A 239 -1.11 -20.22 10.24
C ASP A 239 -1.37 -19.03 9.32
N ALA A 240 -2.58 -18.93 8.75
CA ALA A 240 -2.97 -17.79 7.94
C ALA A 240 -2.73 -16.46 8.68
N ILE A 241 -3.21 -16.27 9.92
CA ILE A 241 -2.98 -14.99 10.61
C ILE A 241 -1.49 -14.73 10.97
N HIS A 242 -0.67 -15.76 11.13
CA HIS A 242 0.74 -15.64 11.53
C HIS A 242 1.74 -15.60 10.37
N THR A 243 1.30 -16.04 9.19
CA THR A 243 2.13 -16.15 7.99
C THR A 243 1.56 -15.29 6.88
N GLN A 244 2.43 -14.47 6.31
CA GLN A 244 2.06 -13.47 5.33
C GLN A 244 1.60 -14.13 4.02
N SER A 245 0.74 -13.45 3.27
CA SER A 245 0.66 -13.70 1.83
C SER A 245 2.00 -13.34 1.18
N GLU A 246 2.33 -13.97 0.06
CA GLU A 246 3.60 -13.70 -0.62
C GLU A 246 3.36 -13.36 -2.10
N LEU A 247 3.91 -12.24 -2.54
CA LEU A 247 4.04 -11.90 -3.95
C LEU A 247 5.50 -12.00 -4.36
N ARG A 248 5.72 -12.35 -5.63
CA ARG A 248 6.98 -12.09 -6.32
C ARG A 248 6.80 -10.92 -7.24
N ILE A 249 7.61 -9.89 -7.04
CA ILE A 249 7.70 -8.76 -7.96
C ILE A 249 8.99 -8.85 -8.76
N GLU A 250 8.98 -8.36 -10.00
CA GLU A 250 10.17 -8.26 -10.83
C GLU A 250 11.24 -7.44 -10.10
N THR A 251 12.43 -8.01 -9.96
CA THR A 251 13.52 -7.35 -9.24
C THR A 251 13.92 -6.07 -9.95
N TRP A 252 14.11 -5.01 -9.18
CA TRP A 252 14.52 -3.69 -9.65
C TRP A 252 16.04 -3.51 -9.58
N PRO A 253 16.62 -2.57 -10.35
CA PRO A 253 18.02 -2.21 -10.23
C PRO A 253 18.38 -1.67 -8.84
N ASP A 254 19.61 -1.92 -8.38
CA ASP A 254 20.17 -1.20 -7.24
C ASP A 254 20.13 0.31 -7.44
N ASN A 255 20.08 1.07 -6.34
CA ASN A 255 19.93 2.52 -6.38
C ASN A 255 21.01 3.24 -7.22
N LYS A 256 22.24 2.72 -7.24
CA LYS A 256 23.35 3.25 -8.05
C LYS A 256 23.09 3.21 -9.56
N TYR A 257 22.11 2.42 -10.02
CA TYR A 257 21.68 2.32 -11.41
C TYR A 257 20.34 3.01 -11.68
N TRP A 258 19.77 3.78 -10.74
CA TRP A 258 18.48 4.46 -10.94
C TRP A 258 18.54 5.64 -11.92
N LYS A 259 19.74 6.19 -12.18
CA LYS A 259 19.97 7.14 -13.27
C LYS A 259 20.34 6.36 -14.53
N ARG A 260 19.38 6.18 -15.44
CA ARG A 260 19.56 5.39 -16.67
C ARG A 260 18.53 5.73 -17.75
N ASP A 261 18.74 5.23 -18.97
CA ASP A 261 17.73 5.29 -20.02
C ASP A 261 16.65 4.23 -19.78
N TRP A 262 15.55 4.66 -19.17
CA TRP A 262 14.40 3.81 -18.87
C TRP A 262 13.62 3.37 -20.12
N SER A 263 13.93 3.93 -21.30
CA SER A 263 13.32 3.56 -22.59
C SER A 263 14.18 2.59 -23.42
N SER A 264 15.38 2.24 -22.94
CA SER A 264 16.31 1.38 -23.69
C SER A 264 15.74 -0.01 -23.93
N GLN A 265 15.72 -0.42 -25.20
CA GLN A 265 15.30 -1.76 -25.64
C GLN A 265 16.45 -2.79 -25.61
N GLU A 266 17.69 -2.34 -25.38
CA GLU A 266 18.85 -3.24 -25.24
C GLU A 266 18.83 -4.01 -23.92
N ARG A 267 18.02 -3.56 -22.97
CA ARG A 267 17.94 -4.14 -21.64
C ARG A 267 17.15 -5.45 -21.66
N VAL A 268 17.87 -6.54 -21.37
CA VAL A 268 17.29 -7.90 -21.34
C VAL A 268 16.38 -8.12 -20.13
N LYS A 269 16.76 -7.60 -18.96
CA LYS A 269 16.01 -7.72 -17.68
C LYS A 269 15.90 -6.38 -17.00
N PHE A 270 14.79 -6.14 -16.29
CA PHE A 270 14.51 -4.83 -15.69
C PHE A 270 15.63 -4.28 -14.78
N ASP A 271 16.31 -5.15 -14.03
CA ASP A 271 17.43 -4.80 -13.15
C ASP A 271 18.82 -4.87 -13.81
N ALA A 272 18.94 -5.48 -14.99
CA ALA A 272 20.23 -5.61 -15.67
C ALA A 272 20.75 -4.24 -16.11
N PRO A 273 22.02 -3.89 -15.87
CA PRO A 273 22.64 -2.68 -16.43
C PRO A 273 22.92 -2.88 -17.93
N VAL A 274 22.89 -1.78 -18.71
CA VAL A 274 23.40 -1.79 -20.09
C VAL A 274 24.34 -0.61 -20.34
N ALA A 275 25.18 -0.72 -21.37
CA ALA A 275 26.20 0.28 -21.69
C ALA A 275 25.61 1.69 -21.92
N SER A 276 24.38 1.78 -22.44
CA SER A 276 23.70 3.07 -22.66
C SER A 276 23.33 3.81 -21.36
N ASP A 277 23.32 3.16 -20.20
CA ASP A 277 22.79 3.74 -18.95
C ASP A 277 23.60 4.93 -18.44
N SER A 278 24.93 4.84 -18.53
CA SER A 278 25.85 5.84 -17.95
C SER A 278 26.08 7.07 -18.84
N ASP A 279 25.90 6.95 -20.16
CA ASP A 279 26.30 7.98 -21.14
C ASP A 279 25.15 8.46 -22.04
N SER A 280 23.92 8.02 -21.80
CA SER A 280 22.76 8.44 -22.59
C SER A 280 22.28 9.84 -22.21
N ALA A 281 22.13 10.71 -23.21
CA ALA A 281 21.44 12.00 -23.08
C ALA A 281 19.96 11.86 -22.65
N LYS A 282 19.39 10.65 -22.69
CA LYS A 282 18.03 10.32 -22.24
C LYS A 282 17.97 9.79 -20.81
N ALA A 283 19.10 9.67 -20.11
CA ALA A 283 19.12 9.10 -18.77
C ALA A 283 18.34 9.98 -17.78
N THR A 284 17.34 9.40 -17.13
CA THR A 284 16.55 10.05 -16.07
C THR A 284 16.70 9.28 -14.77
N TYR A 285 16.50 9.97 -13.65
CA TYR A 285 16.51 9.37 -12.33
C TYR A 285 15.09 8.96 -11.95
N LEU A 286 14.85 7.66 -11.73
CA LEU A 286 13.60 7.17 -11.15
C LEU A 286 13.90 6.31 -9.93
N GLU A 287 13.30 6.66 -8.78
CA GLU A 287 13.46 5.92 -7.53
C GLU A 287 12.48 4.73 -7.41
N LEU A 288 12.80 3.77 -6.54
CA LEU A 288 11.85 2.75 -6.10
C LEU A 288 10.60 3.43 -5.51
N PRO A 289 9.37 3.00 -5.84
CA PRO A 289 8.16 3.70 -5.42
C PRO A 289 7.82 3.36 -3.96
N ILE A 290 8.71 3.70 -3.02
CA ILE A 290 8.43 3.62 -1.59
C ILE A 290 7.39 4.68 -1.24
N ALA A 291 6.31 4.27 -0.59
CA ALA A 291 5.31 5.15 0.01
C ALA A 291 5.80 5.66 1.37
N ALA A 292 6.31 4.74 2.20
CA ALA A 292 6.77 5.03 3.55
C ALA A 292 7.79 3.98 4.02
N PHE A 293 8.70 4.40 4.89
CA PHE A 293 9.35 3.46 5.80
C PHE A 293 8.36 3.09 6.90
N ILE A 294 8.40 1.85 7.37
CA ILE A 294 7.41 1.33 8.30
C ILE A 294 8.05 0.61 9.47
N TYR A 295 7.35 0.61 10.60
CA TYR A 295 7.70 -0.23 11.74
C TYR A 295 6.44 -0.76 12.44
N GLU A 296 6.55 -1.98 12.96
CA GLU A 296 5.49 -2.66 13.70
C GLU A 296 5.41 -2.12 15.12
N SER A 297 4.23 -1.63 15.54
CA SER A 297 3.92 -1.23 16.92
C SER A 297 2.43 -0.94 17.12
N GLY A 298 1.97 -0.87 18.37
CA GLY A 298 0.63 -0.43 18.73
C GLY A 298 0.34 1.04 18.35
N VAL A 299 -0.78 1.26 17.67
CA VAL A 299 -1.39 2.57 17.39
C VAL A 299 -2.38 2.93 18.50
N ASP A 300 -3.22 1.97 18.91
CA ASP A 300 -4.26 2.20 19.93
C ASP A 300 -3.73 2.12 21.37
N TYR A 301 -2.49 1.69 21.53
CA TYR A 301 -1.86 1.52 22.83
C TYR A 301 -0.38 1.90 22.78
N ILE A 302 0.17 2.24 23.95
CA ILE A 302 1.60 2.54 24.06
C ILE A 302 2.36 1.22 24.18
N ASP A 303 2.99 0.81 23.10
CA ASP A 303 3.92 -0.33 23.10
C ASP A 303 5.30 0.11 23.60
N ARG A 304 5.72 -0.40 24.76
CA ARG A 304 7.00 -0.06 25.42
C ARG A 304 8.02 -1.20 25.36
N THR A 305 7.88 -2.11 24.39
CA THR A 305 8.82 -3.23 24.26
C THR A 305 10.13 -2.79 23.64
N THR A 306 11.23 -3.47 23.99
CA THR A 306 12.54 -3.26 23.35
C THR A 306 12.48 -3.49 21.84
N LYS A 307 11.63 -4.43 21.38
CA LYS A 307 11.35 -4.68 19.96
C LYS A 307 10.84 -3.41 19.28
N THR A 308 9.79 -2.79 19.83
CA THR A 308 9.20 -1.55 19.30
C THR A 308 10.19 -0.38 19.30
N PHE A 309 10.95 -0.19 20.37
CA PHE A 309 11.97 0.86 20.37
C PHE A 309 13.01 0.64 19.28
N ARG A 310 13.50 -0.59 19.14
CA ARG A 310 14.48 -0.94 18.11
C ARG A 310 13.90 -0.78 16.71
N SER A 311 12.65 -1.19 16.48
CA SER A 311 12.01 -1.10 15.17
C SER A 311 11.87 0.33 14.68
N ARG A 312 11.43 1.24 15.55
CA ARG A 312 11.39 2.67 15.25
C ARG A 312 12.78 3.23 14.92
N GLU A 313 13.80 2.92 15.72
CA GLU A 313 15.16 3.42 15.46
C GLU A 313 15.74 2.90 14.14
N LEU A 314 15.42 1.66 13.73
CA LEU A 314 15.79 1.16 12.41
C LEU A 314 15.08 1.91 11.28
N ALA A 315 13.77 2.16 11.39
CA ALA A 315 13.04 2.95 10.40
C ALA A 315 13.58 4.40 10.29
N ARG A 316 14.00 4.99 11.42
CA ARG A 316 14.66 6.30 11.47
C ARG A 316 16.01 6.30 10.76
N ASP A 317 16.80 5.25 10.97
CA ASP A 317 18.06 5.06 10.27
C ASP A 317 17.85 4.93 8.76
N ASP A 318 16.86 4.15 8.34
CA ASP A 318 16.55 3.94 6.92
C ASP A 318 16.04 5.22 6.25
N GLN A 319 15.16 5.99 6.90
CA GLN A 319 14.72 7.29 6.40
C GLN A 319 15.88 8.27 6.23
N ARG A 320 16.80 8.31 7.21
CA ARG A 320 18.00 9.16 7.12
C ARG A 320 18.85 8.77 5.92
N ARG A 321 19.21 7.49 5.83
CA ARG A 321 20.06 6.97 4.75
C ARG A 321 19.42 7.16 3.38
N TRP A 322 18.10 7.05 3.28
CA TRP A 322 17.36 7.29 2.04
C TRP A 322 17.55 8.72 1.52
N VAL A 323 17.38 9.71 2.39
CA VAL A 323 17.58 11.12 2.03
C VAL A 323 19.06 11.43 1.80
N GLU A 324 19.98 10.82 2.54
CA GLU A 324 21.43 10.92 2.30
C GLU A 324 21.85 10.40 0.92
N GLN A 325 21.08 9.51 0.28
CA GLN A 325 21.28 9.08 -1.12
C GLN A 325 20.77 10.10 -2.15
N GLY A 326 20.13 11.19 -1.71
CA GLY A 326 19.52 12.19 -2.59
C GLY A 326 18.10 11.84 -3.05
N ASN A 327 17.47 10.83 -2.43
CA ASN A 327 16.12 10.39 -2.78
C ASN A 327 15.05 11.30 -2.16
N THR A 328 13.82 11.23 -2.69
CA THR A 328 12.69 12.05 -2.23
C THR A 328 12.28 11.67 -0.82
N TRP A 329 12.02 12.64 0.06
CA TRP A 329 11.59 12.36 1.45
C TRP A 329 10.40 11.39 1.51
N LYS A 330 10.49 10.37 2.37
CA LYS A 330 9.40 9.42 2.68
C LYS A 330 9.12 9.43 4.18
N PRO A 331 7.84 9.44 4.61
CA PRO A 331 7.50 9.37 6.02
C PRO A 331 7.87 8.01 6.62
N ILE A 332 8.05 8.01 7.94
CA ILE A 332 7.98 6.82 8.77
C ILE A 332 6.53 6.68 9.26
N ILE A 333 5.89 5.56 8.92
CA ILE A 333 4.53 5.22 9.32
C ILE A 333 4.57 4.04 10.28
N LYS A 334 3.97 4.23 11.46
CA LYS A 334 3.72 3.15 12.41
C LYS A 334 2.58 2.29 11.89
N ILE A 335 2.78 0.97 11.86
CA ILE A 335 1.74 0.00 11.51
C ILE A 335 1.40 -0.84 12.73
N GLN A 336 0.13 -0.84 13.11
CA GLN A 336 -0.45 -1.88 13.95
C GLN A 336 -1.08 -2.91 13.03
N PHE A 337 -0.49 -4.10 12.96
CA PHE A 337 -1.07 -5.21 12.21
C PHE A 337 -2.30 -5.79 12.94
N PRO A 338 -3.26 -6.35 12.20
CA PRO A 338 -4.42 -7.01 12.79
C PRO A 338 -3.98 -8.24 13.58
N LYS A 339 -4.57 -8.46 14.76
CA LYS A 339 -4.31 -9.68 15.56
C LYS A 339 -5.18 -10.85 15.14
N SER A 340 -6.25 -10.59 14.39
CA SER A 340 -7.17 -11.55 13.81
C SER A 340 -7.81 -10.95 12.56
N ILE A 341 -8.46 -11.77 11.74
CA ILE A 341 -9.23 -11.31 10.56
C ILE A 341 -10.43 -10.41 10.91
N ALA A 342 -10.83 -10.35 12.19
CA ALA A 342 -11.89 -9.45 12.64
C ALA A 342 -11.37 -8.04 12.95
N GLU A 343 -10.05 -7.87 13.08
CA GLU A 343 -9.41 -6.59 13.37
C GLU A 343 -8.88 -5.92 12.10
N ASP A 344 -8.69 -4.61 12.18
CA ASP A 344 -8.10 -3.81 11.09
C ASP A 344 -6.64 -3.48 11.37
N ALA A 345 -5.83 -3.50 10.29
CA ALA A 345 -4.56 -2.80 10.29
C ALA A 345 -4.78 -1.30 10.50
N LYS A 346 -3.88 -0.65 11.25
CA LYS A 346 -3.91 0.81 11.48
C LYS A 346 -2.58 1.44 11.13
N PHE A 347 -2.65 2.64 10.57
CA PHE A 347 -1.52 3.40 10.05
C PHE A 347 -1.48 4.77 10.73
N ALA A 348 -0.35 5.11 11.34
CA ALA A 348 -0.21 6.38 12.03
C ALA A 348 1.12 7.05 11.71
N TYR A 349 1.04 8.35 11.40
CA TYR A 349 2.20 9.22 11.29
C TYR A 349 2.37 9.99 12.60
N TYR A 350 3.58 9.95 13.16
CA TYR A 350 3.95 10.78 14.31
C TYR A 350 5.19 11.61 13.96
N PRO A 351 5.14 12.94 14.13
CA PRO A 351 6.31 13.80 13.89
C PRO A 351 7.55 13.38 14.69
N VAL A 352 7.35 12.90 15.92
CA VAL A 352 8.44 12.45 16.82
C VAL A 352 9.13 11.16 16.36
N ASP A 353 8.48 10.38 15.50
CA ASP A 353 9.05 9.15 14.95
C ASP A 353 9.95 9.44 13.74
N GLN A 354 9.90 10.66 13.19
CA GLN A 354 10.70 11.03 12.04
C GLN A 354 12.17 11.28 12.45
N HIS A 355 13.09 10.98 11.54
CA HIS A 355 14.48 11.41 11.62
C HIS A 355 14.72 12.67 10.79
N VAL A 356 14.17 12.71 9.58
CA VAL A 356 14.25 13.86 8.67
C VAL A 356 12.94 14.64 8.72
N GLN A 357 13.03 15.96 8.87
CA GLN A 357 11.85 16.83 8.92
C GLN A 357 11.01 16.68 7.65
N PRO A 358 9.68 16.61 7.76
CA PRO A 358 8.81 16.53 6.60
C PRO A 358 8.93 17.81 5.75
N PRO A 359 8.83 17.71 4.42
CA PRO A 359 8.74 18.88 3.56
C PRO A 359 7.47 19.67 3.90
N VAL A 360 7.57 21.00 3.82
CA VAL A 360 6.42 21.88 4.03
C VAL A 360 5.51 21.78 2.82
N ASP A 361 4.26 21.38 3.05
CA ASP A 361 3.22 21.43 2.04
C ASP A 361 2.00 22.14 2.64
N SER A 362 1.81 23.40 2.25
CA SER A 362 0.71 24.24 2.73
C SER A 362 -0.67 23.75 2.29
N ARG A 363 -0.72 22.74 1.40
CA ARG A 363 -1.96 22.12 0.94
C ARG A 363 -2.31 20.85 1.70
N SER A 364 -1.42 20.36 2.57
CA SER A 364 -1.76 19.26 3.48
C SER A 364 -2.71 19.75 4.57
N CYS A 365 -3.75 18.97 4.85
CA CYS A 365 -4.79 19.32 5.82
C CYS A 365 -4.95 18.23 6.90
N ASP A 366 -5.22 18.63 8.14
CA ASP A 366 -5.57 17.70 9.22
C ASP A 366 -6.81 16.88 8.82
N ASN A 367 -7.81 17.58 8.27
CA ASN A 367 -8.95 16.99 7.58
C ASN A 367 -9.25 17.81 6.32
N TYR A 368 -9.46 17.11 5.20
CA TYR A 368 -9.92 17.73 3.96
C TYR A 368 -11.44 17.90 3.95
N ILE A 369 -12.16 17.00 4.63
CA ILE A 369 -13.62 16.91 4.58
C ILE A 369 -14.20 16.97 5.99
N GLU A 370 -15.03 17.99 6.21
CA GLU A 370 -15.72 18.21 7.47
C GLU A 370 -16.86 17.21 7.65
N LYS A 371 -17.72 17.10 6.62
CA LYS A 371 -18.94 16.30 6.67
C LYS A 371 -19.27 15.72 5.30
N ILE A 372 -19.93 14.56 5.29
CA ILE A 372 -20.56 13.98 4.10
C ILE A 372 -21.99 13.53 4.42
N GLU A 373 -22.86 13.62 3.43
CA GLU A 373 -24.28 13.22 3.52
C GLU A 373 -24.74 12.66 2.19
N TRP A 374 -25.51 11.57 2.21
CA TRP A 374 -26.13 11.05 1.00
C TRP A 374 -27.49 11.70 0.76
N ASP A 375 -27.69 12.20 -0.46
CA ASP A 375 -28.98 12.66 -0.98
C ASP A 375 -29.46 11.72 -2.08
N ASN A 376 -30.47 10.90 -1.78
CA ASN A 376 -31.05 9.95 -2.73
C ASN A 376 -32.12 10.59 -3.63
N ASN A 377 -32.42 11.88 -3.45
CA ASN A 377 -33.45 12.60 -4.19
C ASN A 377 -32.87 13.78 -4.99
N TYR A 378 -31.56 13.79 -5.22
CA TYR A 378 -30.90 14.83 -6.00
C TYR A 378 -31.50 14.87 -7.41
N VAL A 379 -32.04 16.02 -7.80
CA VAL A 379 -32.65 16.21 -9.11
C VAL A 379 -31.61 16.78 -10.06
N GLU A 380 -31.15 15.93 -10.96
CA GLU A 380 -30.24 16.28 -12.04
C GLU A 380 -31.06 16.61 -13.30
N PRO A 381 -30.86 17.78 -13.95
CA PRO A 381 -31.51 18.16 -15.20
C PRO A 381 -31.63 17.09 -16.30
N VAL A 382 -30.63 16.23 -16.50
CA VAL A 382 -30.59 15.23 -17.59
C VAL A 382 -30.99 13.84 -17.12
N LEU A 383 -30.42 13.36 -16.01
CA LEU A 383 -30.60 12.00 -15.51
C LEU A 383 -31.83 11.85 -14.58
N GLY A 384 -32.49 12.95 -14.22
CA GLY A 384 -33.62 12.94 -13.29
C GLY A 384 -33.17 12.73 -11.84
N LYS A 385 -33.93 11.96 -11.05
CA LYS A 385 -33.60 11.70 -9.65
C LYS A 385 -32.48 10.67 -9.54
N ILE A 386 -31.33 11.09 -9.03
CA ILE A 386 -30.16 10.24 -8.81
C ILE A 386 -29.63 10.37 -7.38
N SER A 387 -28.78 9.43 -7.00
CA SER A 387 -27.99 9.48 -5.77
C SER A 387 -26.85 10.49 -5.91
N SER A 388 -26.67 11.36 -4.92
CA SER A 388 -25.55 12.30 -4.82
C SER A 388 -24.94 12.26 -3.43
N LEU A 389 -23.61 12.24 -3.36
CA LEU A 389 -22.86 12.46 -2.13
C LEU A 389 -22.62 13.96 -1.98
N LYS A 390 -23.30 14.56 -1.01
CA LYS A 390 -23.08 15.93 -0.58
C LYS A 390 -21.85 15.98 0.32
N VAL A 391 -20.84 16.75 -0.07
CA VAL A 391 -19.56 16.89 0.63
C VAL A 391 -19.40 18.30 1.15
N THR A 392 -19.17 18.46 2.46
CA THR A 392 -18.77 19.73 3.08
C THR A 392 -17.26 19.71 3.29
N PRO A 393 -16.46 20.39 2.44
CA PRO A 393 -15.02 20.46 2.62
C PRO A 393 -14.64 21.46 3.73
N THR A 394 -13.53 21.19 4.42
CA THR A 394 -12.94 22.16 5.37
C THR A 394 -12.40 23.39 4.64
N ALA A 395 -12.10 24.47 5.37
CA ALA A 395 -11.46 25.65 4.80
C ALA A 395 -10.11 25.32 4.12
N CYS A 396 -9.34 24.39 4.70
CA CYS A 396 -8.10 23.89 4.10
C CYS A 396 -8.39 23.00 2.88
N GLY A 397 -9.34 22.07 2.99
CA GLY A 397 -9.69 21.13 1.92
C GLY A 397 -10.14 21.80 0.62
N ARG A 398 -10.82 22.95 0.71
CA ARG A 398 -11.18 23.79 -0.45
C ARG A 398 -9.97 24.25 -1.26
N LYS A 399 -8.81 24.38 -0.62
CA LYS A 399 -7.55 24.92 -1.19
C LYS A 399 -6.51 23.84 -1.48
N ALA A 400 -6.86 22.56 -1.30
CA ALA A 400 -5.93 21.45 -1.44
C ALA A 400 -5.39 21.31 -2.89
N GLY A 401 -6.21 21.68 -3.88
CA GLY A 401 -5.85 21.65 -5.30
C GLY A 401 -5.68 20.23 -5.87
N VAL A 402 -5.50 20.14 -7.19
CA VAL A 402 -5.43 18.84 -7.88
C VAL A 402 -4.28 17.93 -7.43
N GLY A 403 -3.17 18.50 -6.94
CA GLY A 403 -2.06 17.71 -6.38
C GLY A 403 -2.40 16.97 -5.07
N LYS A 404 -3.56 17.25 -4.46
CA LYS A 404 -4.06 16.53 -3.28
C LYS A 404 -5.28 15.65 -3.58
N THR A 405 -5.70 15.54 -4.84
CA THR A 405 -6.88 14.74 -5.24
C THR A 405 -6.91 13.34 -4.61
N ASN A 406 -5.78 12.63 -4.64
CA ASN A 406 -5.72 11.25 -4.15
C ASN A 406 -5.97 11.16 -2.64
N VAL A 407 -5.39 12.06 -1.84
CA VAL A 407 -5.60 12.04 -0.38
C VAL A 407 -6.97 12.58 0.02
N VAL A 408 -7.50 13.57 -0.71
CA VAL A 408 -8.87 14.06 -0.51
C VAL A 408 -9.87 12.95 -0.82
N LEU A 409 -9.67 12.21 -1.93
CA LEU A 409 -10.47 11.05 -2.28
C LEU A 409 -10.35 9.94 -1.23
N ALA A 410 -9.14 9.67 -0.75
CA ALA A 410 -8.91 8.68 0.31
C ALA A 410 -9.73 9.01 1.56
N GLU A 411 -9.65 10.25 2.04
CA GLU A 411 -10.43 10.70 3.20
C GLU A 411 -11.94 10.64 2.93
N LEU A 412 -12.39 11.05 1.73
CA LEU A 412 -13.78 10.99 1.31
C LEU A 412 -14.30 9.55 1.39
N ALA A 413 -13.53 8.63 0.83
CA ALA A 413 -13.90 7.24 0.70
C ALA A 413 -13.96 6.57 2.08
N ILE A 414 -12.94 6.75 2.92
CA ILE A 414 -12.94 6.25 4.30
C ILE A 414 -14.19 6.73 5.06
N LYS A 415 -14.54 8.02 4.95
CA LYS A 415 -15.76 8.57 5.57
C LYS A 415 -17.03 7.95 4.97
N ALA A 416 -17.08 7.76 3.65
CA ALA A 416 -18.24 7.20 2.96
C ALA A 416 -18.52 5.74 3.36
N ALA A 417 -17.49 4.89 3.46
CA ALA A 417 -17.64 3.54 4.01
C ALA A 417 -18.16 3.55 5.44
N ALA A 418 -17.69 4.47 6.28
CA ALA A 418 -18.14 4.57 7.66
C ALA A 418 -19.61 5.03 7.76
N LEU A 419 -20.07 5.86 6.82
CA LEU A 419 -21.44 6.37 6.77
C LEU A 419 -22.45 5.30 6.32
N ASP A 420 -22.14 4.55 5.26
CA ASP A 420 -23.00 3.48 4.74
C ASP A 420 -22.16 2.33 4.16
N PRO A 421 -21.76 1.35 4.99
CA PRO A 421 -20.86 0.26 4.60
C PRO A 421 -21.43 -0.66 3.50
N ASN A 422 -22.75 -0.73 3.34
CA ASN A 422 -23.41 -1.64 2.40
C ASN A 422 -23.73 -0.98 1.05
N ARG A 423 -23.32 0.27 0.87
CA ARG A 423 -23.70 1.09 -0.26
C ARG A 423 -22.95 0.70 -1.53
N LYS A 424 -23.66 0.09 -2.48
CA LYS A 424 -23.07 -0.46 -3.71
C LYS A 424 -22.75 0.56 -4.80
N ASP A 425 -23.42 1.71 -4.81
CA ASP A 425 -23.13 2.81 -5.74
C ASP A 425 -21.85 3.58 -5.36
N TRP A 426 -21.41 3.48 -4.10
CA TRP A 426 -20.08 3.91 -3.69
C TRP A 426 -19.06 2.83 -4.02
N ASN A 427 -18.51 2.89 -5.23
CA ASN A 427 -17.50 1.93 -5.64
C ASN A 427 -16.08 2.47 -5.38
N PHE A 428 -15.50 2.03 -4.26
CA PHE A 428 -14.08 2.21 -3.95
C PHE A 428 -13.16 1.70 -5.08
N ASP A 429 -13.60 0.67 -5.81
CA ASP A 429 -12.77 -0.17 -6.68
C ASP A 429 -12.27 0.54 -7.94
N ASN A 430 -12.87 1.67 -8.30
CA ASN A 430 -12.53 2.40 -9.50
C ASN A 430 -11.92 3.76 -9.16
N MET A 431 -10.60 3.80 -8.99
CA MET A 431 -9.84 5.06 -8.96
C MET A 431 -10.08 5.92 -10.22
N GLY A 432 -10.51 5.33 -11.33
CA GLY A 432 -10.97 6.05 -12.52
C GLY A 432 -12.45 6.43 -12.51
N SER A 433 -13.17 6.36 -11.40
CA SER A 433 -14.61 6.62 -11.36
C SER A 433 -14.96 8.08 -11.66
N SER A 434 -16.20 8.29 -12.11
CA SER A 434 -16.79 9.61 -12.30
C SER A 434 -16.70 10.48 -11.04
N MET A 435 -16.80 9.89 -9.85
CA MET A 435 -16.71 10.58 -8.56
C MET A 435 -15.35 11.21 -8.30
N ARG A 436 -14.25 10.46 -8.50
CA ARG A 436 -12.90 11.04 -8.39
C ARG A 436 -12.73 12.17 -9.40
N ARG A 437 -13.30 12.02 -10.59
CA ARG A 437 -13.20 13.04 -11.63
C ARG A 437 -13.94 14.32 -11.27
N GLN A 438 -15.17 14.21 -10.76
CA GLN A 438 -15.95 15.34 -10.24
C GLN A 438 -15.19 16.04 -9.11
N LEU A 439 -14.67 15.27 -8.13
CA LEU A 439 -13.87 15.79 -7.03
C LEU A 439 -12.64 16.56 -7.54
N ALA A 440 -11.89 15.96 -8.45
CA ALA A 440 -10.71 16.60 -9.01
C ALA A 440 -11.05 17.88 -9.80
N CYS A 441 -12.23 17.97 -10.42
CA CYS A 441 -12.70 19.24 -11.00
C CYS A 441 -12.97 20.30 -9.93
N HIS A 442 -13.66 19.94 -8.84
CA HIS A 442 -13.89 20.86 -7.73
C HIS A 442 -12.59 21.38 -7.12
N LEU A 443 -11.55 20.55 -7.09
CA LEU A 443 -10.21 20.96 -6.64
C LEU A 443 -9.44 21.81 -7.68
N ASP A 444 -9.82 21.78 -8.96
CA ASP A 444 -9.13 22.50 -10.05
C ASP A 444 -9.86 23.77 -10.52
N SER A 445 -11.10 23.99 -10.05
CA SER A 445 -11.94 25.11 -10.48
C SER A 445 -12.36 25.98 -9.30
N PRO A 446 -11.46 26.82 -8.76
CA PRO A 446 -11.76 27.70 -7.62
C PRO A 446 -12.96 28.62 -7.86
N ASP A 447 -13.10 29.10 -9.09
CA ASP A 447 -14.22 29.90 -9.59
C ASP A 447 -15.58 29.20 -9.46
N ILE A 448 -15.59 27.87 -9.57
CA ILE A 448 -16.79 27.04 -9.47
C ILE A 448 -17.03 26.58 -8.03
N ALA A 449 -15.99 26.09 -7.35
CA ALA A 449 -16.17 25.20 -6.21
C ALA A 449 -15.59 25.72 -4.88
N GLU A 450 -14.60 26.63 -4.89
CA GLU A 450 -13.91 27.04 -3.66
C GLU A 450 -14.89 27.73 -2.68
N ASN A 451 -15.78 28.58 -3.21
CA ASN A 451 -16.75 29.33 -2.41
C ASN A 451 -18.09 28.59 -2.16
N LYS A 452 -18.31 27.42 -2.77
CA LYS A 452 -19.57 26.65 -2.58
C LYS A 452 -19.57 25.95 -1.24
N PRO A 453 -20.54 26.16 -0.32
CA PRO A 453 -20.51 25.55 1.01
C PRO A 453 -20.44 24.03 0.97
N THR A 454 -21.04 23.41 -0.06
CA THR A 454 -20.97 21.98 -0.30
C THR A 454 -20.71 21.66 -1.77
N TRP A 455 -20.11 20.50 -2.02
CA TRP A 455 -19.97 19.88 -3.32
C TRP A 455 -20.96 18.72 -3.47
N SER A 456 -21.29 18.37 -4.70
CA SER A 456 -22.16 17.25 -5.03
C SER A 456 -21.37 16.33 -5.94
N LEU A 457 -21.30 15.06 -5.56
CA LEU A 457 -20.59 14.04 -6.31
C LEU A 457 -21.59 12.92 -6.61
N GLU A 458 -21.87 12.65 -7.88
CA GLU A 458 -22.90 11.70 -8.29
C GLU A 458 -22.31 10.43 -8.94
N PRO A 459 -22.54 9.23 -8.35
CA PRO A 459 -21.98 7.99 -8.89
C PRO A 459 -22.51 7.61 -10.28
N ALA A 460 -23.74 8.01 -10.60
CA ALA A 460 -24.41 7.67 -11.85
C ALA A 460 -23.82 8.39 -13.09
N ARG A 461 -22.94 9.37 -12.89
CA ARG A 461 -22.36 10.16 -13.97
C ARG A 461 -21.40 9.35 -14.83
N PRO A 462 -21.34 9.58 -16.15
CA PRO A 462 -20.33 8.97 -17.00
C PRO A 462 -18.93 9.43 -16.61
N TYR A 463 -17.95 8.57 -16.82
CA TYR A 463 -16.54 8.97 -16.73
C TYR A 463 -16.15 9.82 -17.94
N VAL A 464 -15.49 10.95 -17.71
CA VAL A 464 -14.90 11.81 -18.74
C VAL A 464 -13.46 12.16 -18.36
N ALA A 465 -12.54 12.10 -19.31
CA ALA A 465 -11.12 12.39 -19.05
C ALA A 465 -10.89 13.83 -18.56
N HIS A 466 -9.85 14.06 -17.76
CA HIS A 466 -9.59 15.36 -17.12
C HIS A 466 -9.45 16.50 -18.13
N ASP A 467 -8.61 16.28 -19.14
CA ASP A 467 -8.27 17.24 -20.17
C ASP A 467 -9.49 17.57 -21.05
N VAL A 468 -10.45 16.65 -21.16
CA VAL A 468 -11.73 16.87 -21.83
C VAL A 468 -12.64 17.74 -20.97
N ILE A 469 -12.82 17.42 -19.68
CA ILE A 469 -13.70 18.23 -18.82
C ILE A 469 -13.19 19.66 -18.63
N MET A 470 -11.88 19.89 -18.61
CA MET A 470 -11.31 21.24 -18.46
C MET A 470 -11.55 22.13 -19.68
N LYS A 471 -11.98 21.54 -20.81
CA LYS A 471 -12.37 22.28 -22.02
C LYS A 471 -13.86 22.60 -22.08
N LEU A 472 -14.67 22.05 -21.17
CA LEU A 472 -16.12 22.33 -21.13
C LEU A 472 -16.39 23.75 -20.57
N PRO A 473 -17.49 24.42 -20.94
CA PRO A 473 -17.84 25.72 -20.39
C PRO A 473 -18.61 25.61 -19.06
N GLY A 474 -18.40 26.57 -18.15
CA GLY A 474 -19.25 26.74 -16.95
C GLY A 474 -19.25 25.56 -15.97
N ASP A 475 -20.41 25.28 -15.37
CA ASP A 475 -20.61 24.17 -14.41
C ASP A 475 -20.51 22.77 -15.05
N ASN A 476 -20.66 22.66 -16.37
CA ASN A 476 -20.52 21.39 -17.11
C ASN A 476 -19.11 20.79 -16.97
N ARG A 477 -18.11 21.60 -16.59
CA ARG A 477 -16.75 21.15 -16.27
C ARG A 477 -16.73 20.14 -15.14
N CYS A 478 -17.47 20.40 -14.06
CA CYS A 478 -17.43 19.54 -12.89
C CYS A 478 -18.51 18.47 -12.88
N ASN A 479 -19.56 18.64 -13.68
CA ASN A 479 -20.69 17.74 -13.78
C ASN A 479 -20.98 17.37 -15.25
N PRO A 480 -20.14 16.54 -15.90
CA PRO A 480 -20.40 16.13 -17.28
C PRO A 480 -21.67 15.27 -17.37
N HIS A 481 -22.43 15.41 -18.47
CA HIS A 481 -23.64 14.63 -18.78
C HIS A 481 -23.40 13.79 -20.04
#